data_AF-A0A0F9FH90-F1
#
_entry.id   AF-A0A0F9FH90-F1
#
_cell.length_a   1.000
_cell.length_b   1.000
_cell.length_c   1.000
_cell.angle_alpha   90.00
_cell.angle_beta   90.00
_cell.angle_gamma   90.00
#
_symmetry.space_group_name_H-M   'P 1'
#
loop_
_entity.id
_entity.type
_entity.pdbx_description
1 polymer ?
#
loop_
_entity_poly.entity_id
_entity_poly.type
_entity_poly.pdbx_seq_one_letter_code
_entity_poly.pdbx_strand_id
1 'polypeptide(L)'
;MEIQDLIDQSHGIAKDKGWWNEERTFLEQAALYVTEVAEAIEEWRGGHGMTEIYYEYGDGEIKSMEPPPKPEGIPIELADILIRVADTCGKYGIDLDHAIWLKLRYNETRPYRHGGKLA
;
A
#
# COMPACT_ATOMS: atom_id res chain seq x y z
N MET A 1 -8.45 -12.68 -0.28
CA MET A 1 -8.58 -11.47 -1.11
C MET A 1 -7.78 -11.74 -2.37
N GLU A 2 -8.43 -11.69 -3.53
CA GLU A 2 -7.76 -11.74 -4.82
C GLU A 2 -7.24 -10.34 -5.21
N ILE A 3 -6.35 -10.25 -6.21
CA ILE A 3 -5.82 -8.95 -6.67
C ILE A 3 -6.95 -8.06 -7.20
N GLN A 4 -7.92 -8.64 -7.91
CA GLN A 4 -9.08 -7.90 -8.38
C GLN A 4 -9.93 -7.37 -7.22
N ASP A 5 -10.16 -8.17 -6.18
CA ASP A 5 -10.88 -7.72 -4.99
C ASP A 5 -10.19 -6.53 -4.32
N LEU A 6 -8.86 -6.55 -4.25
CA LEU A 6 -8.06 -5.46 -3.67
C LEU A 6 -8.21 -4.17 -4.49
N ILE A 7 -8.18 -4.26 -5.82
CA ILE A 7 -8.38 -3.13 -6.73
C ILE A 7 -9.78 -2.55 -6.56
N ASP A 8 -10.80 -3.40 -6.62
CA ASP A 8 -12.19 -2.97 -6.56
C ASP A 8 -12.52 -2.32 -5.22
N GLN A 9 -12.04 -2.89 -4.11
CA GLN A 9 -12.23 -2.32 -2.77
C GLN A 9 -11.46 -1.02 -2.58
N SER A 10 -10.18 -0.98 -2.94
CA SER A 10 -9.34 0.21 -2.73
C SER A 10 -9.86 1.40 -3.55
N HIS A 11 -10.14 1.17 -4.83
CA HIS A 11 -10.65 2.22 -5.72
C HIS A 11 -12.09 2.61 -5.38
N GLY A 12 -12.93 1.65 -4.98
CA GLY A 12 -14.29 1.90 -4.50
C GLY A 12 -14.29 2.83 -3.28
N ILE A 13 -13.53 2.48 -2.24
CA ILE A 13 -13.38 3.28 -1.02
C ILE A 13 -12.83 4.68 -1.35
N ALA A 14 -11.81 4.77 -2.22
CA ALA A 14 -11.24 6.06 -2.59
C ALA A 14 -12.28 6.99 -3.24
N LYS A 15 -13.11 6.46 -4.14
CA LYS A 15 -14.23 7.20 -4.74
C LYS A 15 -15.29 7.59 -3.73
N ASP A 16 -15.70 6.66 -2.85
CA ASP A 16 -16.72 6.93 -1.82
C ASP A 16 -16.27 8.01 -0.82
N LYS A 17 -14.95 8.11 -0.58
CA LYS A 17 -14.34 9.17 0.23
C LYS A 17 -14.07 10.47 -0.53
N GLY A 18 -14.41 10.53 -1.82
CA GLY A 18 -14.31 11.74 -2.63
C GLY A 18 -12.90 12.06 -3.13
N TRP A 19 -11.93 11.15 -3.00
CA TRP A 19 -10.54 11.36 -3.46
C TRP A 19 -10.41 11.52 -4.97
N TRP A 20 -11.47 11.21 -5.72
CA TRP A 20 -11.58 11.31 -7.17
C TRP A 20 -12.66 12.29 -7.63
N ASN A 21 -13.18 13.14 -6.73
CA ASN A 21 -14.10 14.22 -7.09
C ASN A 21 -13.43 15.28 -7.98
N GLU A 22 -12.11 15.43 -7.82
CA GLU A 22 -11.24 16.23 -8.68
C GLU A 22 -10.22 15.32 -9.37
N GLU A 23 -9.79 15.71 -10.56
CA GLU A 23 -8.80 14.93 -11.31
C GLU A 23 -7.42 15.07 -10.66
N ARG A 24 -6.75 13.94 -10.46
CA ARG A 24 -5.41 13.85 -9.89
C ARG A 24 -4.47 13.26 -10.92
N THR A 25 -3.27 13.79 -10.98
CA THR A 25 -2.22 13.28 -11.85
C THR A 25 -1.65 11.97 -11.32
N PHE A 26 -1.05 11.18 -12.21
CA PHE A 26 -0.31 9.99 -11.79
C PHE A 26 0.86 10.35 -10.86
N LEU A 27 1.49 11.52 -11.04
CA LEU A 27 2.60 11.96 -10.19
C LEU A 27 2.15 12.15 -8.73
N GLU A 28 0.97 12.74 -8.50
CA GLU A 28 0.42 12.92 -7.16
C GLU A 28 0.09 11.58 -6.50
N GLN A 29 -0.37 10.58 -7.26
CA GLN A 29 -0.59 9.23 -6.75
C GLN A 29 0.74 8.55 -6.42
N ALA A 30 1.70 8.60 -7.33
CA ALA A 30 3.01 7.99 -7.15
C ALA A 30 3.77 8.58 -5.95
N ALA A 31 3.63 9.89 -5.71
CA ALA A 31 4.19 10.56 -4.54
C ALA A 31 3.66 9.95 -3.23
N LEU A 32 2.40 9.55 -3.18
CA LEU A 32 1.83 8.89 -2.00
C LEU A 32 2.40 7.50 -1.77
N TYR A 33 2.78 6.74 -2.80
CA TYR A 33 3.44 5.45 -2.56
C TYR A 33 4.78 5.64 -1.85
N VAL A 34 5.47 6.73 -2.22
CA VAL A 34 6.76 7.08 -1.62
C VAL A 34 6.58 7.48 -0.17
N THR A 35 5.47 8.13 0.21
CA THR A 35 5.19 8.44 1.61
C THR A 35 4.97 7.17 2.43
N GLU A 36 4.22 6.18 1.92
CA GLU A 36 4.02 4.92 2.66
C GLU A 36 5.34 4.13 2.82
N VAL A 37 6.24 4.19 1.82
CA VAL A 37 7.61 3.65 1.96
C VAL A 37 8.40 4.38 3.05
N ALA A 38 8.26 5.70 3.14
CA ALA A 38 8.92 6.48 4.19
C ALA A 38 8.36 6.14 5.57
N GLU A 39 7.04 5.96 5.71
CA GLU A 39 6.40 5.54 6.96
C GLU A 39 6.90 4.17 7.42
N ALA A 40 7.02 3.18 6.51
CA ALA A 40 7.62 1.88 6.82
C ALA A 40 9.09 1.99 7.30
N ILE A 41 9.84 2.96 6.77
CA ILE A 41 11.22 3.23 7.21
C ILE A 41 11.23 3.88 8.59
N GLU A 42 10.31 4.82 8.86
CA GLU A 42 10.19 5.45 10.17
C GLU A 42 9.81 4.44 11.26
N GLU A 43 8.89 3.52 10.97
CA GLU A 43 8.55 2.39 11.84
C GLU A 43 9.79 1.53 12.20
N TRP A 44 10.59 1.17 11.18
CA TRP A 44 11.84 0.45 11.39
C TRP A 44 12.85 1.26 12.21
N ARG A 45 12.97 2.57 11.96
CA ARG A 45 13.84 3.48 12.73
C ARG A 45 13.37 3.67 14.16
N GLY A 46 12.07 3.59 14.41
CA GLY A 46 11.44 3.59 15.73
C GLY A 46 11.74 2.32 16.55
N GLY A 47 12.32 1.30 15.92
CA GLY A 47 12.67 0.03 16.57
C GLY A 47 11.53 -0.98 16.59
N HIS A 48 10.47 -0.75 15.82
CA HIS A 48 9.35 -1.70 15.70
C HIS A 48 9.77 -2.97 14.97
N GLY A 49 9.18 -4.09 15.39
CA GLY A 49 9.44 -5.40 14.82
C GLY A 49 8.90 -5.55 13.39
N MET A 50 9.58 -6.32 12.54
CA MET A 50 9.17 -6.56 11.13
C MET A 50 7.76 -7.16 10.96
N THR A 51 7.21 -7.78 12.02
CA THR A 51 5.87 -8.38 12.04
C THR A 51 4.98 -7.76 13.12
N GLU A 52 5.44 -6.68 13.75
CA GLU A 52 4.69 -6.01 14.81
C GLU A 52 3.55 -5.20 14.19
N ILE A 53 2.36 -5.33 14.78
CA ILE A 53 1.21 -4.47 14.51
C ILE A 53 0.74 -3.96 15.87
N TYR A 54 0.66 -2.65 16.01
CA TYR A 54 0.15 -2.00 17.20
C TYR A 54 -0.99 -1.04 16.82
N TYR A 55 -1.59 -0.43 17.84
CA TYR A 55 -2.77 0.41 17.67
C TYR A 55 -2.55 1.75 18.33
N GLU A 56 -2.56 2.82 17.53
CA GLU A 56 -2.50 4.20 18.01
C GLU A 56 -3.90 4.66 18.45
N TYR A 57 -4.00 5.14 19.68
CA TYR A 57 -5.19 5.78 20.22
C TYR A 57 -5.01 7.29 20.04
N GLY A 58 -5.84 7.93 19.21
CA GLY A 58 -5.73 9.36 18.98
C GLY A 58 -5.84 10.19 20.27
N ASP A 59 -5.41 11.45 20.23
CA ASP A 59 -5.26 12.39 21.36
C ASP A 59 -6.53 12.66 22.21
N GLY A 60 -7.66 12.03 21.90
CA GLY A 60 -8.91 12.17 22.63
C GLY A 60 -8.86 11.45 23.98
N GLU A 61 -9.20 12.16 25.06
CA GLU A 61 -9.44 11.57 26.38
C GLU A 61 -10.23 10.25 26.24
N ILE A 62 -9.76 9.21 26.95
CA ILE A 62 -10.36 7.88 27.04
C ILE A 62 -11.85 7.99 27.45
N LYS A 63 -12.75 8.20 26.48
CA LYS A 63 -14.21 8.23 26.71
C LYS A 63 -15.04 7.63 25.57
N SER A 64 -14.48 7.37 24.38
CA SER A 64 -15.16 6.58 23.35
C SER A 64 -14.19 5.69 22.56
N MET A 65 -14.55 4.42 22.37
CA MET A 65 -13.88 3.47 21.45
C MET A 65 -14.16 3.79 19.95
N GLU A 66 -14.66 5.00 19.67
CA GLU A 66 -14.99 5.44 18.32
C GLU A 66 -14.31 6.79 18.02
N PRO A 67 -13.58 6.90 16.90
CA PRO A 67 -13.25 5.82 15.96
C PRO A 67 -12.34 4.75 16.60
N PRO A 68 -12.32 3.52 16.06
CA PRO A 68 -11.40 2.49 16.54
C PRO A 68 -9.95 3.00 16.41
N PRO A 69 -9.03 2.52 17.27
CA PRO A 69 -7.64 2.95 17.20
C PRO A 69 -7.03 2.55 15.85
N LYS A 70 -6.15 3.41 15.33
CA LYS A 70 -5.52 3.22 14.01
C LYS A 70 -4.49 2.09 14.13
N PRO A 71 -4.53 1.06 13.27
CA PRO A 71 -3.44 0.08 13.22
C PRO A 71 -2.20 0.73 12.61
N GLU A 72 -1.03 0.46 13.17
CA GLU A 72 0.28 0.94 12.70
C GLU A 72 1.32 -0.19 12.73
N GLY A 73 2.49 0.05 12.13
CA GLY A 73 3.61 -0.88 12.04
C GLY A 73 4.06 -1.15 10.61
N ILE A 74 5.29 -1.65 10.45
CA ILE A 74 5.87 -2.00 9.14
C ILE A 74 4.91 -2.84 8.26
N PRO A 75 4.21 -3.87 8.77
CA PRO A 75 3.25 -4.63 7.96
C PRO A 75 2.06 -3.80 7.46
N ILE A 76 1.62 -2.79 8.23
CA ILE A 76 0.53 -1.90 7.87
C ILE A 76 0.96 -0.94 6.77
N GLU A 77 2.15 -0.35 6.87
CA GLU A 77 2.65 0.56 5.83
C GLU A 77 2.93 -0.15 4.51
N LEU A 78 3.42 -1.40 4.56
CA LEU A 78 3.53 -2.24 3.37
C LEU A 78 2.15 -2.56 2.76
N ALA A 79 1.12 -2.73 3.58
CA ALA A 79 -0.24 -2.92 3.10
C ALA A 79 -0.79 -1.62 2.47
N ASP A 80 -0.49 -0.45 3.03
CA ASP A 80 -0.95 0.81 2.46
C ASP A 80 -0.32 1.07 1.08
N ILE A 81 0.96 0.72 0.86
CA ILE A 81 1.57 0.74 -0.48
C ILE A 81 0.71 -0.06 -1.48
N LEU A 82 0.28 -1.27 -1.11
CA LEU A 82 -0.53 -2.12 -2.00
C LEU A 82 -1.91 -1.51 -2.26
N ILE A 83 -2.54 -0.92 -1.24
CA ILE A 83 -3.84 -0.25 -1.36
C ILE A 83 -3.74 0.97 -2.28
N ARG A 84 -2.70 1.81 -2.14
CA ARG A 84 -2.49 2.98 -3.01
C ARG A 84 -2.24 2.56 -4.47
N VAL A 85 -1.41 1.54 -4.68
CA VAL A 85 -1.19 0.99 -6.03
C VAL A 85 -2.49 0.42 -6.61
N ALA A 86 -3.28 -0.28 -5.81
CA ALA A 86 -4.54 -0.87 -6.23
C ALA A 86 -5.60 0.17 -6.58
N ASP A 87 -5.73 1.27 -5.83
CA ASP A 87 -6.58 2.41 -6.19
C ASP A 87 -6.20 2.98 -7.56
N THR A 88 -4.91 3.21 -7.79
CA THR A 88 -4.41 3.68 -9.08
C THR A 88 -4.67 2.70 -10.22
N CYS A 89 -4.52 1.39 -9.97
CA CYS A 89 -4.89 0.38 -10.94
C CYS A 89 -6.38 0.45 -11.28
N GLY A 90 -7.24 0.62 -10.28
CA GLY A 90 -8.68 0.79 -10.46
C GLY A 90 -9.04 2.06 -11.25
N LYS A 91 -8.40 3.19 -10.95
CA LYS A 91 -8.60 4.45 -11.68
C LYS A 91 -8.25 4.33 -13.17
N TYR A 92 -7.14 3.68 -13.49
CA TYR A 92 -6.62 3.61 -14.86
C TYR A 92 -6.99 2.32 -15.61
N GLY A 93 -7.72 1.40 -14.99
CA GLY A 93 -8.08 0.11 -15.60
C GLY A 93 -6.88 -0.79 -15.87
N ILE A 94 -5.87 -0.75 -15.00
CA ILE A 94 -4.66 -1.56 -15.13
C ILE A 94 -4.97 -2.99 -14.66
N ASP A 95 -4.78 -3.96 -15.55
CA ASP A 95 -4.81 -5.39 -15.23
C ASP A 95 -3.52 -5.79 -14.48
N LEU A 96 -3.56 -5.59 -13.16
CA LEU A 96 -2.41 -5.85 -12.29
C LEU A 96 -2.11 -7.34 -12.16
N ASP A 97 -3.14 -8.20 -12.18
CA ASP A 97 -2.95 -9.65 -12.09
C ASP A 97 -2.18 -10.18 -13.30
N HIS A 98 -2.59 -9.77 -14.50
CA HIS A 98 -1.86 -10.13 -15.72
C HIS A 98 -0.45 -9.54 -15.74
N ALA A 99 -0.26 -8.29 -15.30
CA ALA A 99 1.05 -7.66 -15.22
C ALA A 99 2.00 -8.40 -14.25
N ILE A 100 1.49 -8.82 -13.08
CA ILE A 100 2.23 -9.63 -12.11
C ILE A 100 2.58 -10.98 -12.72
N TRP A 101 1.63 -11.67 -13.35
CA TRP A 101 1.86 -12.96 -13.99
C TRP A 101 2.97 -12.88 -15.05
N LEU A 102 2.89 -11.89 -15.96
CA LEU A 102 3.93 -11.65 -16.98
C LEU A 102 5.28 -11.40 -16.33
N LYS A 103 5.31 -10.58 -15.29
CA LYS A 103 6.55 -10.17 -14.63
C LYS A 103 7.20 -11.33 -13.88
N LEU A 104 6.42 -12.17 -13.21
CA LEU A 104 6.90 -13.37 -12.54
C LEU A 104 7.50 -14.36 -13.54
N ARG A 105 6.79 -14.63 -14.65
CA ARG A 105 7.30 -15.52 -15.72
C ARG A 105 8.62 -15.03 -16.29
N TYR A 106 8.74 -13.73 -16.53
CA TYR A 106 10.01 -13.15 -16.98
C TYR A 106 11.11 -13.19 -15.89
N ASN A 107 10.76 -13.02 -14.61
CA ASN A 107 11.75 -13.10 -13.54
C ASN A 107 12.30 -14.53 -13.37
N GLU A 108 11.49 -15.57 -13.61
CA GLU A 108 11.93 -16.97 -13.61
C GLU A 108 13.01 -17.24 -14.68
N THR A 109 12.98 -16.53 -15.80
CA THR A 109 14.00 -16.70 -16.85
C THR A 109 15.33 -16.03 -16.51
N ARG A 110 15.41 -15.24 -15.43
CA ARG A 110 16.61 -14.50 -15.09
C ARG A 110 17.66 -15.42 -14.44
N PRO A 111 18.95 -15.23 -14.74
CA PRO A 111 20.00 -15.96 -14.04
C PRO A 111 20.01 -15.57 -12.56
N TYR A 112 20.64 -16.41 -11.73
CA TYR A 112 20.74 -16.19 -10.29
C TYR A 112 21.18 -14.75 -9.97
N ARG A 113 20.35 -14.04 -9.18
CA ARG A 113 20.52 -12.63 -8.79
C ARG A 113 20.73 -11.68 -9.98
N HIS A 114 20.16 -12.00 -11.14
CA HIS A 114 20.34 -11.24 -12.39
C HIS A 114 21.82 -11.03 -12.74
N GLY A 115 22.66 -12.04 -12.49
CA GLY A 115 24.12 -11.92 -12.65
C GLY A 115 24.84 -11.38 -11.42
N GLY A 116 24.34 -11.66 -10.20
CA GLY A 116 25.04 -11.34 -8.94
C GLY A 116 24.71 -10.01 -8.27
N LYS A 117 23.59 -9.36 -8.61
CA LYS A 117 23.16 -8.11 -7.95
C LYS A 117 22.88 -8.31 -6.45
N LEU A 118 23.33 -7.36 -5.63
CA LEU A 118 23.22 -7.42 -4.16
C LEU A 118 21.92 -6.82 -3.61
N ALA A 119 21.42 -5.81 -4.29
CA ALA A 119 20.07 -5.24 -4.25
C ALA A 119 19.95 -4.38 -5.51
#